data_AF-A0AAE4CKG3-F1
#
_entry.id   AF-A0AAE4CKG3-F1
#
_cell.length_a   1.000
_cell.length_b   1.000
_cell.length_c   1.000
_cell.angle_alpha   90.00
_cell.angle_beta   90.00
_cell.angle_gamma   90.00
#
_symmetry.space_group_name_H-M   'P 1'
#
loop_
_entity.id
_entity.type
_entity.pdbx_description
1 polymer ?
#
loop_
_entity_poly.entity_id
_entity_poly.type
_entity_poly.pdbx_seq_one_letter_code
_entity_poly.pdbx_strand_id
1 'polypeptide(L)'
;MTSSGQHSNAPASHSAVPAEAPVETNGSDEGRSTERAIEEALARLGNLAELPVSEHVERFDAVHTALTEALGKAENLLSGSSGNGS
;
A
#
# COMPACT_ATOMS: atom_id res chain seq x y z
N MET A 1 35.32 41.55 -36.70
CA MET A 1 35.17 40.66 -37.87
C MET A 1 35.64 39.27 -37.44
N THR A 2 34.79 38.26 -37.68
CA THR A 2 34.94 36.80 -37.38
C THR A 2 35.03 36.46 -35.87
N SER A 3 34.36 35.45 -35.29
CA SER A 3 34.00 34.15 -35.85
C SER A 3 32.75 33.57 -35.17
N SER A 4 31.80 33.09 -35.98
CA SER A 4 30.70 32.20 -35.56
C SER A 4 31.26 30.80 -35.30
N GLY A 5 31.02 30.27 -34.10
CA GLY A 5 31.25 28.87 -33.74
C GLY A 5 29.96 28.28 -33.20
N GLN A 6 29.30 27.51 -34.04
CA GLN A 6 28.00 26.89 -33.82
C GLN A 6 28.18 25.66 -32.92
N HIS A 7 27.83 25.75 -31.64
CA HIS A 7 27.76 24.59 -30.76
C HIS A 7 26.31 24.07 -30.79
N SER A 8 26.01 23.30 -31.84
CA SER A 8 24.84 22.44 -31.88
C SER A 8 25.00 21.38 -30.80
N ASN A 9 24.53 21.66 -29.58
CA ASN A 9 24.42 20.64 -28.55
C ASN A 9 23.19 19.79 -28.85
N ALA A 10 23.34 18.83 -29.75
CA ALA A 10 22.44 17.68 -29.82
C ALA A 10 22.41 17.03 -28.43
N PRO A 11 21.26 16.63 -27.88
CA PRO A 11 21.27 15.66 -26.81
C PRO A 11 21.74 14.33 -27.42
N ALA A 12 23.05 14.07 -27.31
CA ALA A 12 23.58 12.74 -27.45
C ALA A 12 22.81 11.84 -26.49
N SER A 13 22.27 10.76 -27.05
CA SER A 13 21.75 9.59 -26.37
C SER A 13 22.72 9.16 -25.27
N HIS A 14 22.52 9.67 -24.06
CA HIS A 14 23.10 9.09 -22.88
C HIS A 14 22.21 7.90 -22.54
N SER A 15 22.75 6.73 -22.88
CA SER A 15 22.48 5.43 -22.31
C SER A 15 21.16 5.31 -21.57
N ALA A 16 20.25 4.55 -22.16
CA ALA A 16 19.27 3.78 -21.42
C ALA A 16 19.96 3.17 -20.20
N VAL A 17 19.71 3.76 -19.03
CA VAL A 17 19.86 3.04 -17.78
C VAL A 17 18.91 1.85 -17.89
N PRO A 18 19.40 0.59 -17.86
CA PRO A 18 18.50 -0.51 -17.64
C PRO A 18 17.81 -0.23 -16.31
N ALA A 19 16.49 -0.29 -16.35
CA ALA A 19 15.59 -0.24 -15.20
C ALA A 19 16.31 -0.60 -13.91
N GLU A 20 16.52 0.37 -13.02
CA GLU A 20 16.61 0.03 -11.61
C GLU A 20 15.32 -0.74 -11.34
N ALA A 21 15.49 -2.04 -11.07
CA ALA A 21 14.39 -2.87 -10.61
C ALA A 21 13.66 -2.07 -9.53
N PRO A 22 12.32 -1.97 -9.57
CA PRO A 22 11.61 -1.35 -8.47
C PRO A 22 12.10 -2.08 -7.23
N VAL A 23 12.75 -1.36 -6.32
CA VAL A 23 13.06 -1.90 -5.01
C VAL A 23 11.72 -2.41 -4.50
N GLU A 24 11.60 -3.72 -4.37
CA GLU A 24 10.38 -4.37 -3.92
C GLU A 24 10.17 -3.95 -2.48
N THR A 25 9.55 -2.78 -2.30
CA THR A 25 8.86 -2.41 -1.08
C THR A 25 7.56 -3.22 -1.04
N ASN A 26 7.71 -4.53 -0.96
CA ASN A 26 6.61 -5.47 -0.82
C ASN A 26 5.85 -5.18 0.50
N GLY A 27 6.54 -4.65 1.51
CA GLY A 27 5.95 -4.26 2.79
C GLY A 27 5.03 -3.02 2.75
N SER A 28 5.27 -2.04 1.86
CA SER A 28 4.41 -0.84 1.81
C SER A 28 3.13 -1.04 1.00
N ASP A 29 3.09 -2.00 0.07
CA ASP A 29 1.88 -2.32 -0.68
C ASP A 29 0.89 -3.15 0.14
N GLU A 30 1.39 -4.11 0.91
CA GLU A 30 0.61 -4.91 1.87
C GLU A 30 0.07 -4.05 3.03
N GLY A 31 0.87 -3.10 3.54
CA GLY A 31 0.45 -2.15 4.57
C GLY A 31 -0.69 -1.24 4.09
N ARG A 32 -0.59 -0.70 2.87
CA ARG A 32 -1.67 0.06 2.23
C ARG A 32 -2.92 -0.78 1.98
N SER A 33 -2.75 -2.07 1.65
CA SER A 33 -3.86 -3.01 1.48
C SER A 33 -4.59 -3.29 2.80
N THR A 34 -3.85 -3.38 3.90
CA THR A 34 -4.40 -3.54 5.25
C THR A 34 -5.17 -2.29 5.69
N GLU A 35 -4.61 -1.10 5.48
CA GLU A 35 -5.26 0.17 5.80
C GLU A 35 -6.58 0.34 5.03
N ARG A 36 -6.58 0.02 3.72
CA ARG A 36 -7.78 0.04 2.89
C ARG A 36 -8.86 -0.94 3.37
N ALA A 37 -8.48 -2.15 3.80
CA ALA A 37 -9.42 -3.13 4.34
C ALA A 37 -10.09 -2.65 5.63
N ILE A 38 -9.33 -1.96 6.49
CA ILE A 38 -9.86 -1.32 7.71
C ILE A 38 -10.82 -0.18 7.33
N GLU A 39 -10.43 0.69 6.39
CA GLU A 39 -11.26 1.80 5.93
C GLU A 39 -12.60 1.33 5.35
N GLU A 40 -12.60 0.25 4.56
CA GLU A 40 -13.81 -0.36 4.03
C GLU A 40 -14.71 -0.96 5.13
N ALA A 41 -14.10 -1.62 6.13
CA ALA A 41 -14.83 -2.14 7.28
C ALA A 41 -15.48 -1.01 8.11
N LEU A 42 -14.78 0.11 8.28
CA LEU A 42 -15.31 1.30 8.95
C LEU A 42 -16.41 1.99 8.15
N ALA A 43 -16.30 2.04 6.82
CA ALA A 43 -17.35 2.59 5.95
C ALA A 43 -18.67 1.80 6.08
N ARG A 44 -18.60 0.48 6.28
CA ARG A 44 -19.79 -0.36 6.54
C ARG A 44 -20.50 -0.03 7.85
N LEU A 45 -19.82 0.62 8.79
CA LEU A 45 -20.39 1.12 10.05
C LEU A 45 -21.02 2.52 9.91
N GLY A 46 -20.76 3.25 8.82
CA GLY A 46 -21.24 4.63 8.63
C GLY A 46 -22.77 4.76 8.63
N ASN A 47 -23.49 3.74 8.16
CA ASN A 47 -24.96 3.72 8.12
C ASN A 47 -25.58 2.91 9.25
N LEU A 48 -24.81 2.58 10.30
CA LEU A 48 -25.32 1.74 11.39
C LEU A 48 -26.48 2.41 12.13
N ALA A 49 -26.47 3.74 12.26
CA ALA A 49 -27.55 4.50 12.90
C ALA A 49 -28.90 4.44 12.16
N GLU A 50 -28.91 4.03 10.88
CA GLU A 50 -30.13 3.89 10.07
C GLU A 50 -30.68 2.46 10.08
N LEU A 51 -29.93 1.51 10.67
CA LEU A 51 -30.33 0.11 10.78
C LEU A 51 -31.08 -0.13 12.12
N PRO A 52 -31.91 -1.17 12.20
CA PRO A 52 -32.49 -1.58 13.47
C PRO A 52 -31.40 -2.13 14.41
N VAL A 53 -31.56 -1.89 15.72
CA VAL A 53 -30.57 -2.26 16.75
C VAL A 53 -30.23 -3.75 16.74
N SER A 54 -31.16 -4.60 16.32
CA SER A 54 -30.93 -6.04 16.15
C SER A 54 -29.80 -6.34 15.15
N GLU A 55 -29.63 -5.51 14.12
CA GLU A 55 -28.60 -5.65 13.09
C GLU A 55 -27.26 -5.06 13.52
N HIS A 56 -27.22 -4.22 14.56
CA HIS A 56 -25.97 -3.59 15.02
C HIS A 56 -24.97 -4.63 15.52
N VAL A 57 -25.46 -5.66 16.21
CA VAL A 57 -24.62 -6.71 16.79
C VAL A 57 -23.97 -7.52 15.67
N GLU A 58 -24.73 -7.93 14.66
CA GLU A 58 -24.19 -8.71 13.53
C GLU A 58 -23.17 -7.92 12.72
N ARG A 59 -23.40 -6.62 12.50
CA ARG A 59 -22.44 -5.75 11.81
C ARG A 59 -21.18 -5.49 12.64
N PHE A 60 -21.32 -5.31 13.95
CA PHE A 60 -20.19 -5.14 14.84
C PHE A 60 -19.34 -6.41 14.90
N ASP A 61 -19.97 -7.58 14.98
CA ASP A 61 -19.28 -8.88 15.00
C ASP A 61 -18.53 -9.15 13.68
N ALA A 62 -19.14 -8.80 12.54
CA ALA A 62 -18.50 -8.89 11.24
C ALA A 62 -17.25 -7.99 11.14
N VAL A 63 -17.32 -6.75 11.63
CA VAL A 63 -16.18 -5.83 11.66
C VAL A 63 -15.10 -6.31 12.62
N HIS A 64 -15.49 -6.77 13.82
CA HIS A 64 -14.57 -7.29 14.82
C HIS A 64 -13.79 -8.51 14.30
N THR A 65 -14.47 -9.43 13.62
CA THR A 65 -13.85 -10.60 12.98
C THR A 65 -12.87 -10.16 11.90
N ALA A 66 -13.28 -9.28 10.98
CA ALA A 66 -12.42 -8.80 9.90
C ALA A 66 -11.17 -8.08 10.43
N LEU A 67 -11.30 -7.28 11.48
CA LEU A 67 -10.19 -6.59 12.13
C LEU A 67 -9.23 -7.57 12.80
N THR A 68 -9.76 -8.58 13.50
CA THR A 68 -8.96 -9.63 14.15
C THR A 68 -8.16 -10.43 13.11
N GLU A 69 -8.77 -10.79 11.98
CA GLU A 69 -8.08 -11.47 10.88
C GLU A 69 -7.00 -10.59 10.24
N ALA A 70 -7.27 -9.30 10.03
CA ALA A 70 -6.29 -8.36 9.49
C ALA A 70 -5.08 -8.19 10.42
N LEU A 71 -5.32 -8.07 11.74
CA LEU A 71 -4.26 -8.00 12.74
C LEU A 71 -3.44 -9.29 12.80
N GLY A 72 -4.09 -10.46 12.77
CA GLY A 72 -3.38 -11.74 12.73
C GLY A 72 -2.49 -11.89 11.49
N LYS A 73 -2.96 -11.44 10.32
CA LYS A 73 -2.15 -11.42 9.08
C LYS A 73 -0.95 -10.48 9.22
N ALA A 74 -1.16 -9.27 9.75
CA ALA A 74 -0.08 -8.30 9.96
C ALA A 74 0.99 -8.82 10.94
N GLU A 75 0.58 -9.44 12.05
CA GLU A 75 1.50 -10.08 13.02
C GLU A 75 2.30 -11.23 12.39
N ASN A 76 1.65 -12.08 11.58
CA ASN A 76 2.33 -13.16 10.89
C ASN A 76 3.36 -12.63 9.87
N LEU A 77 3.06 -11.53 9.19
CA LEU A 77 4.00 -10.86 8.28
C LEU A 77 5.19 -10.26 9.06
N LEU A 78 4.94 -9.62 10.20
CA LEU A 78 5.99 -9.05 11.05
C LEU A 78 6.90 -10.14 11.64
N SER A 79 6.31 -11.26 12.06
CA SER A 79 7.03 -12.43 12.57
C SER A 79 7.82 -13.15 11.49
N GLY A 80 7.26 -13.32 10.29
CA GLY A 80 7.96 -13.91 9.13
C GLY A 80 9.12 -13.06 8.64
N SER A 81 8.98 -11.73 8.67
CA SER A 81 10.07 -10.80 8.33
C SER A 81 11.21 -10.82 9.35
N SER A 82 10.95 -11.23 10.59
CA SER A 82 11.94 -11.27 11.68
C SER A 82 12.72 -12.60 11.76
N GLY A 83 12.27 -13.65 11.06
CA GLY A 83 12.88 -14.98 11.07
C GLY A 83 14.06 -15.20 10.11
N ASN A 84 14.42 -14.21 9.29
CA ASN A 84 15.41 -14.37 8.21
C ASN A 84 16.79 -13.79 8.59
N GLY A 85 17.38 -14.30 9.68
CA GLY A 85 18.70 -13.87 10.14
C GLY A 85 19.32 -14.77 11.22
N SER A 86 19.91 -15.89 10.82
CA SER A 86 21.16 -16.48 11.37
C SER A 86 21.50 -17.79 10.66
#